data_AF-A0A542S390-F1
#
_entry.id   AF-A0A542S390-F1
#
_cell.length_a   1.000
_cell.length_b   1.000
_cell.length_c   1.000
_cell.angle_alpha   90.00
_cell.angle_beta   90.00
_cell.angle_gamma   90.00
#
_symmetry.space_group_name_H-M   'P 1'
#
loop_
_entity.id
_entity.type
_entity.pdbx_description
1 polymer ?
#
loop_
_entity_poly.entity_id
_entity_poly.type
_entity_poly.pdbx_seq_one_letter_code
_entity_poly.pdbx_strand_id
1 'polypeptide(L)'
;MSGTHEGTRDWPATVAAAAVLAGLAERNHPAGWLLLAALEADPPADGDDPLGWGPTLARVAYRPWSTETDPATEEVLRAADPRVRRAVEEFRRACQQRESDRERAAVAAEVRRIVAMSGLSQRAFAARVGTSASRLSSYVHGHVVPSATMMLRIKRVERHLRLGGEVPRAS
;
A
#
# COMPACT_ATOMS: atom_id res chain seq x y z
N MET A 1 -7.91 37.55 -16.91
CA MET A 1 -7.54 36.13 -16.96
C MET A 1 -7.29 35.68 -15.53
N SER A 2 -8.34 35.33 -14.80
CA SER A 2 -8.26 34.85 -13.42
C SER A 2 -8.75 33.41 -13.42
N GLY A 3 -7.80 32.47 -13.42
CA GLY A 3 -8.10 31.05 -13.27
C GLY A 3 -8.42 30.78 -11.81
N THR A 4 -9.67 30.46 -11.53
CA THR A 4 -10.11 29.77 -10.32
C THR A 4 -9.35 28.46 -10.21
N HIS A 5 -8.44 28.34 -9.22
CA HIS A 5 -7.94 27.04 -8.77
C HIS A 5 -9.11 26.34 -8.07
N GLU A 6 -9.93 25.67 -8.87
CA GLU A 6 -10.99 24.80 -8.42
C GLU A 6 -10.35 23.71 -7.56
N GLY A 7 -10.64 23.77 -6.26
CA GLY A 7 -10.13 22.84 -5.26
C GLY A 7 -10.60 21.45 -5.58
N THR A 8 -9.78 20.69 -6.30
CA THR A 8 -9.98 19.26 -6.50
C THR A 8 -9.92 18.60 -5.13
N ARG A 9 -11.07 18.43 -4.48
CA ARG A 9 -11.21 17.49 -3.37
C ARG A 9 -10.71 16.15 -3.88
N ASP A 10 -9.56 15.73 -3.38
CA ASP A 10 -8.95 14.44 -3.70
C ASP A 10 -9.76 13.33 -2.99
N TRP A 11 -10.98 13.12 -3.49
CA TRP A 11 -11.97 12.16 -3.00
C TRP A 11 -11.39 10.76 -2.73
N PRO A 12 -10.49 10.19 -3.57
CA PRO A 12 -9.87 8.90 -3.25
C PRO A 12 -8.96 8.94 -2.01
N ALA A 13 -8.29 10.06 -1.73
CA ALA A 13 -7.41 10.21 -0.58
C ALA A 13 -8.19 10.28 0.75
N THR A 14 -9.33 10.99 0.75
CA THR A 14 -10.20 11.09 1.94
C THR A 14 -10.83 9.74 2.31
N VAL A 15 -11.29 8.98 1.31
CA VAL A 15 -11.82 7.61 1.53
C VAL A 15 -10.74 6.67 2.05
N ALA A 16 -9.51 6.79 1.54
CA ALA A 16 -8.38 5.98 2.00
C ALA A 16 -8.05 6.26 3.48
N ALA A 17 -7.98 7.53 3.89
CA ALA A 17 -7.74 7.90 5.28
C ALA A 17 -8.85 7.39 6.21
N ALA A 18 -10.12 7.57 5.83
CA ALA A 18 -11.26 7.07 6.60
C ALA A 18 -11.21 5.54 6.79
N ALA A 19 -10.88 4.79 5.73
CA ALA A 19 -10.76 3.34 5.81
C ALA A 19 -9.60 2.88 6.73
N VAL A 20 -8.49 3.62 6.78
CA VAL A 20 -7.39 3.32 7.69
C VAL A 20 -7.79 3.62 9.13
N LEU A 21 -8.43 4.76 9.38
CA LEU A 21 -8.94 5.13 10.70
C LEU A 21 -9.94 4.10 11.23
N ALA A 22 -10.91 3.70 10.40
CA ALA A 22 -11.88 2.65 10.74
C ALA A 22 -11.18 1.33 11.07
N GLY A 23 -10.22 0.89 10.23
CA GLY A 23 -9.48 -0.33 10.48
C GLY A 23 -8.60 -0.28 11.75
N LEU A 24 -8.06 0.89 12.11
CA LEU A 24 -7.34 1.07 13.37
C LEU A 24 -8.28 0.98 14.57
N ALA A 25 -9.46 1.58 14.49
CA ALA A 25 -10.48 1.50 15.53
C ALA A 25 -10.98 0.06 15.73
N GLU A 26 -11.31 -0.65 14.64
CA GLU A 26 -11.75 -2.07 14.68
C GLU A 26 -10.72 -2.99 15.32
N ARG A 27 -9.42 -2.75 15.08
CA ARG A 27 -8.33 -3.53 15.68
C ARG A 27 -7.98 -3.08 17.10
N ASN A 28 -8.72 -2.13 17.67
CA ASN A 28 -8.41 -1.46 18.93
C ASN A 28 -6.94 -0.98 18.98
N HIS A 29 -6.43 -0.52 17.83
CA HIS A 29 -5.05 -0.09 17.72
C HIS A 29 -4.90 1.27 18.42
N PRO A 30 -3.91 1.45 19.32
CA PRO A 30 -3.79 2.66 20.13
C PRO A 30 -3.69 3.93 19.27
N ALA A 31 -3.11 3.84 18.07
CA ALA A 31 -3.05 4.96 17.11
C ALA A 31 -4.43 5.51 16.70
N GLY A 32 -5.47 4.67 16.62
CA GLY A 32 -6.82 5.12 16.26
C GLY A 32 -7.43 6.03 17.32
N TRP A 33 -7.38 5.60 18.59
CA TRP A 33 -7.87 6.37 19.72
C TRP A 33 -7.01 7.60 20.02
N LEU A 34 -5.69 7.47 19.91
CA LEU A 34 -4.76 8.58 20.10
C LEU A 34 -4.95 9.65 19.03
N LEU A 35 -5.22 9.26 17.78
CA LEU A 35 -5.47 10.23 16.72
C LEU A 35 -6.82 10.91 16.91
N LEU A 36 -7.88 10.20 17.28
CA LEU A 36 -9.18 10.82 17.62
C LEU A 36 -9.06 11.81 18.79
N ALA A 37 -8.43 11.39 19.89
CA ALA A 37 -8.23 12.26 21.05
C ALA A 37 -7.32 13.46 20.75
N ALA A 38 -6.33 13.29 19.87
CA ALA A 38 -5.43 14.35 19.43
C ALA A 38 -6.15 15.39 18.55
N LEU A 39 -7.02 14.94 17.64
CA LEU A 39 -7.85 15.81 16.81
C LEU A 39 -8.87 16.62 17.63
N GLU A 40 -9.41 16.02 18.70
CA GLU A 40 -10.31 16.72 19.63
C GLU A 40 -9.58 17.76 20.47
N ALA A 41 -8.32 17.49 20.86
CA ALA A 41 -7.52 18.39 21.68
C ALA A 41 -6.93 19.57 20.89
N ASP A 42 -6.76 19.43 19.58
CA ASP A 42 -6.15 20.42 18.69
C ASP A 42 -7.01 20.58 17.41
N PRO A 43 -8.20 21.20 17.51
CA PRO A 43 -9.07 21.39 16.37
C PRO A 43 -8.41 22.33 15.34
N PRO A 44 -8.62 22.11 14.03
CA PRO A 44 -8.02 22.96 13.01
C PRO A 44 -8.49 24.41 13.18
N ALA A 45 -7.61 25.36 12.85
CA ALA A 45 -7.95 26.78 12.83
C ALA A 45 -9.03 27.03 11.77
N ASP A 46 -10.26 27.30 12.23
CA ASP A 46 -11.49 27.45 11.46
C ASP A 46 -11.90 26.24 10.58
N GLY A 47 -13.17 25.85 10.70
CA GLY A 47 -13.71 24.59 10.14
C GLY A 47 -13.72 24.45 8.62
N ASP A 48 -13.21 25.44 7.87
CA ASP A 48 -13.15 25.48 6.41
C ASP A 48 -11.72 25.62 5.86
N ASP A 49 -10.69 25.50 6.70
CA ASP A 49 -9.29 25.56 6.27
C ASP A 49 -8.92 24.32 5.42
N PRO A 50 -8.54 24.49 4.14
CA PRO A 50 -8.03 23.40 3.31
C PRO A 50 -6.75 22.73 3.86
N LEU A 51 -6.13 23.32 4.89
CA LEU A 51 -4.97 22.79 5.60
C LEU A 51 -5.32 22.04 6.90
N GLY A 52 -6.60 21.86 7.22
CA GLY A 52 -7.03 21.13 8.39
C GLY A 52 -6.58 19.65 8.44
N TRP A 53 -6.90 18.98 9.54
CA TRP A 53 -6.46 17.60 9.79
C TRP A 53 -6.98 16.57 8.79
N GLY A 54 -8.21 16.73 8.28
CA GLY A 54 -8.78 15.83 7.28
C GLY A 54 -7.95 15.76 5.99
N PRO A 55 -7.71 16.90 5.30
CA PRO A 55 -6.80 16.98 4.16
C PRO A 55 -5.38 16.49 4.46
N THR A 56 -4.84 16.81 5.63
CA THR A 56 -3.50 16.36 6.06
C THR A 56 -3.43 14.83 6.17
N LEU A 57 -4.38 14.21 6.86
CA LEU A 57 -4.44 12.75 7.01
C LEU A 57 -4.72 12.05 5.67
N ALA A 58 -5.54 12.65 4.80
CA ALA A 58 -5.78 12.16 3.44
C ALA A 58 -4.49 12.09 2.62
N ARG A 59 -3.65 13.14 2.65
CA ARG A 59 -2.36 13.17 1.95
C ARG A 59 -1.39 12.13 2.49
N VAL A 60 -1.31 11.97 3.82
CA VAL A 60 -0.49 10.92 4.47
C VAL A 60 -0.95 9.52 4.05
N ALA A 61 -2.26 9.28 3.99
CA ALA A 61 -2.82 8.00 3.59
C ALA A 61 -2.61 7.70 2.10
N TYR A 62 -2.63 8.72 1.24
CA TYR A 62 -2.46 8.56 -0.20
C TYR A 62 -1.01 8.31 -0.61
N ARG A 63 -0.04 8.92 0.10
CA ARG A 63 1.40 8.79 -0.20
C ARG A 63 2.22 8.42 1.04
N PRO A 64 2.02 7.22 1.60
CA PRO A 64 2.63 6.84 2.88
C PRO A 64 4.15 6.68 2.84
N TRP A 65 4.72 6.46 1.64
CA TRP A 65 6.17 6.29 1.42
C TRP A 65 6.86 7.56 0.92
N SER A 66 6.11 8.63 0.62
CA SER A 66 6.69 9.85 0.05
C SER A 66 7.57 10.56 1.07
N THR A 67 8.79 10.92 0.65
CA THR A 67 9.64 11.87 1.38
C THR A 67 9.24 13.32 1.10
N GLU A 68 8.48 13.54 0.03
CA GLU A 68 7.89 14.83 -0.31
C GLU A 68 6.55 14.94 0.40
N THR A 69 6.56 15.63 1.54
CA THR A 69 5.35 16.15 2.15
C THR A 69 5.08 17.53 1.54
N ASP A 70 3.83 17.80 1.16
CA ASP A 70 3.45 19.13 0.68
C ASP A 70 3.75 20.18 1.77
N PRO A 71 4.33 21.36 1.43
CA PRO A 71 4.75 22.36 2.42
C PRO A 71 3.66 22.75 3.42
N ALA A 72 2.40 22.72 3.00
CA ALA A 72 1.30 23.05 3.88
C ALA A 72 1.01 21.96 4.91
N THR A 73 1.17 20.69 4.54
CA THR A 73 1.11 19.58 5.51
C THR A 73 2.30 19.63 6.48
N GLU A 74 3.49 19.99 6.02
CA GLU A 74 4.64 20.20 6.92
C GLU A 74 4.43 21.36 7.89
N GLU A 75 3.81 22.45 7.46
CA GLU A 75 3.49 23.60 8.32
C GLU A 75 2.54 23.18 9.45
N VAL A 76 1.44 22.52 9.10
CA VAL A 76 0.43 22.02 10.06
C VAL A 76 1.07 21.07 11.06
N LEU A 77 1.88 20.11 10.58
CA LEU A 77 2.57 19.17 11.46
C LEU A 77 3.64 19.84 12.33
N ARG A 78 4.23 20.95 11.91
CA ARG A 78 5.21 21.70 12.72
C ARG A 78 4.55 22.49 13.83
N ALA A 79 3.39 23.08 13.54
CA ALA A 79 2.61 23.85 14.52
C ALA A 79 1.87 22.95 15.53
N ALA A 80 1.59 21.70 15.17
CA ALA A 80 0.83 20.77 16.00
C ALA A 80 1.51 20.36 17.31
N ASP A 81 0.69 20.07 18.32
CA ASP A 81 1.13 19.51 19.60
C ASP A 81 1.95 18.22 19.38
N PRO A 82 3.04 17.98 20.15
CA PRO A 82 3.85 16.77 20.01
C PRO A 82 3.09 15.44 20.07
N ARG A 83 1.96 15.37 20.80
CA ARG A 83 1.09 14.20 20.87
C ARG A 83 0.38 13.97 19.54
N VAL A 84 -0.10 15.03 18.89
CA VAL A 84 -0.76 14.95 17.59
C VAL A 84 0.23 14.52 16.52
N ARG A 85 1.43 15.12 16.52
CA ARG A 85 2.52 14.70 15.63
C ARG A 85 2.86 13.22 15.76
N ARG A 86 2.93 12.72 17.00
CA ARG A 86 3.15 11.28 17.28
C ARG A 86 1.99 10.44 16.74
N ALA A 87 0.74 10.87 16.94
CA ALA A 87 -0.42 10.14 16.43
C ALA A 87 -0.43 10.06 14.89
N VAL A 88 -0.04 11.13 14.19
CA VAL A 88 0.09 11.15 12.73
C VAL A 88 1.21 10.20 12.25
N GLU A 89 2.33 10.12 12.96
CA GLU A 89 3.40 9.17 12.62
C GLU A 89 2.95 7.72 12.79
N GLU A 90 2.20 7.40 13.85
CA GLU A 90 1.62 6.06 14.00
C GLU A 90 0.56 5.76 12.93
N PHE A 91 -0.24 6.76 12.54
CA PHE A 91 -1.16 6.65 11.41
C PHE A 91 -0.43 6.42 10.08
N ARG A 92 0.69 7.11 9.83
CA ARG A 92 1.55 6.88 8.66
C ARG A 92 2.06 5.44 8.63
N ARG A 93 2.56 4.92 9.75
CA ARG A 93 3.01 3.52 9.85
C ARG A 93 1.89 2.52 9.57
N ALA A 94 0.67 2.80 10.05
CA ALA A 94 -0.48 1.98 9.75
C ALA A 94 -0.85 2.00 8.25
N CYS A 95 -0.75 3.16 7.60
CA CYS A 95 -0.92 3.27 6.15
C CYS A 95 0.15 2.47 5.40
N GLN A 96 1.42 2.63 5.78
CA GLN A 96 2.55 1.90 5.20
C GLN A 96 2.36 0.39 5.31
N GLN A 97 2.02 -0.12 6.49
CA GLN A 97 1.77 -1.55 6.71
C GLN A 97 0.66 -2.08 5.81
N ARG A 98 -0.47 -1.35 5.73
CA ARG A 98 -1.60 -1.74 4.89
C ARG A 98 -1.24 -1.76 3.41
N GLU A 99 -0.50 -0.77 2.92
CA GLU A 99 -0.04 -0.76 1.53
C GLU A 99 0.98 -1.87 1.26
N SER A 100 1.92 -2.13 2.19
CA SER A 100 2.81 -3.29 2.09
C SER A 100 2.06 -4.62 2.02
N ASP A 101 0.98 -4.79 2.78
CA ASP A 101 0.16 -6.00 2.73
C ASP A 101 -0.60 -6.13 1.40
N ARG A 102 -1.10 -5.01 0.86
CA ARG A 102 -1.73 -4.95 -0.47
C ARG A 102 -0.74 -5.28 -1.58
N GLU A 103 0.46 -4.70 -1.56
CA GLU A 103 1.54 -4.97 -2.49
C GLU A 103 1.95 -6.45 -2.45
N ARG A 104 2.12 -7.02 -1.25
CA ARG A 104 2.39 -8.45 -1.04
C ARG A 104 1.29 -9.32 -1.64
N ALA A 105 0.02 -8.98 -1.41
CA ALA A 105 -1.12 -9.69 -1.97
C ALA A 105 -1.17 -9.60 -3.51
N ALA A 106 -0.87 -8.43 -4.07
CA ALA A 106 -0.80 -8.20 -5.51
C ALA A 106 0.33 -9.04 -6.17
N VAL A 107 1.51 -9.08 -5.54
CA VAL A 107 2.62 -9.93 -6.00
C VAL A 107 2.23 -11.41 -5.96
N ALA A 108 1.60 -11.88 -4.88
CA ALA A 108 1.13 -13.26 -4.77
C ALA A 108 0.08 -13.60 -5.84
N ALA A 109 -0.87 -12.69 -6.09
CA ALA A 109 -1.88 -12.83 -7.14
C ALA A 109 -1.23 -12.95 -8.53
N GLU A 110 -0.19 -12.15 -8.78
CA GLU A 110 0.53 -12.18 -10.03
C GLU A 110 1.29 -13.50 -10.24
N VAL A 111 1.97 -14.00 -9.20
CA VAL A 111 2.61 -15.32 -9.23
C VAL A 111 1.58 -16.42 -9.51
N ARG A 112 0.43 -16.40 -8.83
CA ARG A 112 -0.67 -17.36 -9.07
C ARG A 112 -1.15 -17.32 -10.51
N ARG A 113 -1.36 -16.13 -11.07
CA ARG A 113 -1.81 -15.94 -12.45
C ARG A 113 -0.82 -16.55 -13.45
N ILE A 114 0.47 -16.30 -13.29
CA ILE A 114 1.49 -16.81 -14.21
C ILE A 114 1.63 -18.34 -14.09
N VAL A 115 1.57 -18.89 -12.86
CA VAL A 115 1.55 -20.35 -12.65
C VAL A 115 0.35 -20.96 -13.36
N ALA A 116 -0.85 -20.42 -13.17
CA ALA A 116 -2.06 -20.92 -13.83
C ALA A 116 -1.97 -20.86 -15.36
N MET A 117 -1.50 -19.73 -15.91
CA MET A 117 -1.31 -19.56 -17.36
C MET A 117 -0.30 -20.54 -17.97
N SER A 118 0.67 -21.01 -17.19
CA SER A 118 1.68 -21.95 -17.68
C SER A 118 1.16 -23.35 -17.95
N GLY A 119 0.02 -23.73 -17.36
CA GLY A 119 -0.50 -25.10 -17.38
C GLY A 119 0.37 -26.13 -16.65
N LEU A 120 1.49 -25.71 -16.04
CA LEU A 120 2.39 -26.60 -15.31
C LEU A 120 1.86 -26.90 -13.91
N SER A 121 2.16 -28.09 -13.41
CA SER A 121 2.02 -28.36 -11.98
C SER A 121 2.95 -27.43 -11.18
N GLN A 122 2.59 -27.15 -9.92
CA GLN A 122 3.39 -26.29 -9.06
C GLN A 122 4.85 -26.78 -8.92
N ARG A 123 5.06 -28.11 -8.87
CA ARG A 123 6.39 -28.72 -8.82
C ARG A 123 7.18 -28.48 -10.11
N ALA A 124 6.56 -28.67 -11.28
CA ALA A 124 7.20 -28.45 -12.57
C ALA A 124 7.52 -26.96 -12.79
N PHE A 125 6.61 -26.07 -12.40
CA PHE A 125 6.85 -24.63 -12.44
C PHE A 125 8.01 -24.22 -11.53
N ALA A 126 8.04 -24.73 -10.29
CA ALA A 126 9.11 -24.44 -9.34
C ALA A 126 10.49 -24.84 -9.91
N ALA A 127 10.58 -26.04 -10.48
CA ALA A 127 11.79 -26.51 -11.15
C ALA A 127 12.19 -25.58 -12.31
N ARG A 128 11.21 -25.16 -13.14
CA ARG A 128 11.45 -24.26 -14.28
C ARG A 128 12.03 -22.90 -13.88
N VAL A 129 11.58 -22.32 -12.76
CA VAL A 129 12.09 -21.02 -12.27
C VAL A 129 13.27 -21.15 -11.31
N GLY A 130 13.70 -22.38 -11.02
CA GLY A 130 14.86 -22.68 -10.19
C GLY A 130 14.61 -22.46 -8.69
N THR A 131 13.49 -22.96 -8.17
CA THR A 131 13.16 -22.95 -6.73
C THR A 131 12.48 -24.27 -6.31
N SER A 132 12.33 -24.49 -5.00
CA SER A 132 11.58 -25.64 -4.49
C SER A 132 10.07 -25.41 -4.54
N ALA A 133 9.28 -26.49 -4.61
CA ALA A 133 7.82 -26.41 -4.57
C ALA A 133 7.30 -25.76 -3.29
N SER A 134 7.93 -26.05 -2.14
CA SER A 134 7.61 -25.42 -0.85
C SER A 134 7.82 -23.90 -0.90
N ARG A 135 8.97 -23.44 -1.40
CA ARG A 135 9.26 -22.00 -1.51
C ARG A 135 8.34 -21.30 -2.53
N LEU A 136 8.01 -21.96 -3.64
CA LEU A 136 7.00 -21.45 -4.58
C LEU A 136 5.62 -21.34 -3.92
N SER A 137 5.24 -22.31 -3.08
CA SER A 137 3.98 -22.25 -2.33
C SER A 137 3.94 -21.02 -1.42
N SER A 138 5.03 -20.69 -0.73
CA SER A 138 5.10 -19.46 0.09
C SER A 138 4.88 -18.19 -0.74
N TYR A 139 5.36 -18.15 -1.99
CA TYR A 139 5.11 -17.03 -2.91
C TYR A 139 3.65 -16.96 -3.35
N VAL A 140 3.08 -18.10 -3.74
CA VAL A 140 1.69 -18.26 -4.17
C VAL A 140 0.71 -17.82 -3.08
N HIS A 141 1.00 -18.08 -1.81
CA HIS A 141 0.16 -17.69 -0.68
C HIS A 141 0.52 -16.30 -0.11
N GLY A 142 1.56 -15.64 -0.62
CA GLY A 142 2.00 -14.32 -0.15
C GLY A 142 2.72 -14.32 1.19
N HIS A 143 2.99 -15.49 1.79
CA HIS A 143 3.78 -15.58 3.03
C HIS A 143 5.19 -14.99 2.85
N VAL A 144 5.75 -15.13 1.65
CA VAL A 144 7.05 -14.54 1.30
C VAL A 144 6.92 -13.78 -0.01
N VAL A 145 7.43 -12.55 -0.05
CA VAL A 145 7.58 -11.80 -1.31
C VAL A 145 8.82 -12.32 -2.05
N PRO A 146 8.71 -12.78 -3.31
CA PRO A 146 9.86 -13.22 -4.08
C PRO A 146 10.86 -12.08 -4.26
N SER A 147 12.16 -12.40 -4.29
CA SER A 147 13.17 -11.40 -4.67
C SER A 147 12.94 -10.90 -6.10
N ALA A 148 13.45 -9.70 -6.42
CA ALA A 148 13.38 -9.14 -7.76
C ALA A 148 13.91 -10.13 -8.83
N THR A 149 15.04 -10.79 -8.55
CA THR A 149 15.61 -11.82 -9.43
C THR A 149 14.65 -12.99 -9.67
N MET A 150 13.94 -13.46 -8.63
CA MET A 150 12.95 -14.53 -8.77
C MET A 150 11.74 -14.07 -9.58
N MET A 151 11.25 -12.85 -9.34
CA MET A 151 10.18 -12.26 -10.16
C MET A 151 10.54 -12.17 -11.63
N LEU A 152 11.79 -11.80 -11.96
CA LEU A 152 12.27 -11.80 -13.35
C LEU A 152 12.23 -13.19 -13.99
N ARG A 153 12.57 -14.26 -13.25
CA ARG A 153 12.49 -15.65 -13.75
C ARG A 153 11.04 -16.06 -14.01
N ILE A 154 10.15 -15.76 -13.08
CA ILE A 154 8.70 -16.01 -13.21
C ILE A 154 8.15 -15.27 -14.44
N LYS A 155 8.51 -14.00 -14.61
CA LYS A 155 8.11 -13.16 -15.75
C LYS A 155 8.64 -13.62 -17.11
N ARG A 156 9.79 -14.30 -17.15
CA ARG A 156 10.30 -14.93 -18.38
C ARG A 156 9.38 -16.06 -18.85
N VAL A 157 8.81 -16.84 -17.94
CA VAL A 157 7.82 -17.88 -18.28
C VAL A 157 6.59 -17.24 -18.91
N GLU A 158 6.06 -16.19 -18.30
CA GLU A 158 4.94 -15.43 -18.88
C GLU A 158 5.26 -14.92 -20.29
N ARG A 159 6.43 -14.30 -20.49
CA ARG A 159 6.84 -13.78 -21.79
C ARG A 159 6.92 -14.89 -22.84
N HIS A 160 7.45 -16.05 -22.47
CA HIS A 160 7.56 -17.19 -23.39
C HIS A 160 6.17 -17.71 -23.83
N LEU A 161 5.23 -17.81 -22.89
CA LEU A 161 3.84 -18.18 -23.18
C LEU A 161 3.17 -17.20 -24.15
N ARG A 162 3.37 -15.88 -23.95
CA ARG A 162 2.78 -14.84 -24.81
C ARG A 162 3.31 -14.86 -26.24
N LEU A 163 4.56 -15.31 -26.43
CA LEU A 163 5.21 -15.37 -27.74
C LEU A 163 4.93 -16.69 -28.49
N GLY A 164 4.00 -17.51 -28.01
CA GLY A 164 3.63 -18.78 -28.66
C GLY A 164 4.66 -19.89 -28.44
N GLY A 165 5.58 -19.73 -27.48
CA GLY A 165 6.47 -20.82 -27.09
C GLY A 165 5.67 -21.93 -26.44
N GLU A 166 5.62 -23.11 -27.07
CA GLU A 166 5.13 -24.31 -26.42
C GLU A 166 5.96 -24.55 -25.15
N VAL A 167 5.29 -24.67 -24.00
CA VAL A 167 5.97 -25.11 -22.79
C VAL A 167 6.31 -26.58 -22.96
N PRO A 168 7.58 -26.99 -22.99
CA PRO A 168 7.92 -28.40 -23.04
C PRO A 168 7.32 -29.06 -21.80
N ARG A 169 6.40 -30.02 -22.00
CA ARG A 169 5.84 -30.80 -20.90
C ARG A 169 7.00 -31.58 -20.30
N ALA A 170 7.27 -31.36 -19.01
CA ALA A 170 8.24 -32.18 -18.30
C ALA A 170 7.61 -33.57 -18.12
N SER A 171 8.23 -34.57 -18.75
CA SER A 171 7.96 -36.01 -18.55
C SER A 171 8.23 -36.44 -17.12
#